data_AF-A0A0B3ANP7-F1
#
_entry.id   AF-A0A0B3ANP7-F1
#
_cell.length_a   1.000
_cell.length_b   1.000
_cell.length_c   1.000
_cell.angle_alpha   90.00
_cell.angle_beta   90.00
_cell.angle_gamma   90.00
#
_symmetry.space_group_name_H-M   'P 1'
#
loop_
_entity.id
_entity.type
_entity.pdbx_description
1 polymer ?
#
loop_
_entity_poly.entity_id
_entity_poly.type
_entity_poly.pdbx_seq_one_letter_code
_entity_poly.pdbx_strand_id
1 'polypeptide(L)'
;MLAVIRIRGKLDKSKEVKETFERLRLRRKHVCVLLPENESNKGMIHKVKDFVTYGEINKETLKELLEKRGKLAGDNKITSLKEDFIDSLMAGKAKLADAGIKPFFRLAPPRQGFGKIGIKKGFAEKGALGYRGKEINALLKKMM
;
A
#
# COMPACT_ATOMS: atom_id res chain seq x y z
N MET A 1 11.75 1.15 1.31
CA MET A 1 10.52 1.24 0.47
C MET A 1 9.30 1.18 1.37
N LEU A 2 8.29 2.01 1.09
CA LEU A 2 7.07 2.11 1.90
C LEU A 2 5.87 1.49 1.18
N ALA A 3 5.10 0.69 1.91
CA ALA A 3 3.77 0.26 1.50
C ALA A 3 2.73 1.21 2.08
N VAL A 4 1.79 1.68 1.26
CA VAL A 4 0.70 2.58 1.68
C VAL A 4 -0.64 1.95 1.34
N ILE A 5 -1.48 1.76 2.34
CA ILE A 5 -2.80 1.13 2.22
C ILE A 5 -3.88 2.13 2.58
N ARG A 6 -4.86 2.29 1.70
CA ARG A 6 -6.03 3.12 2.00
C ARG A 6 -7.08 2.36 2.82
N ILE A 7 -7.31 2.80 4.04
CA ILE A 7 -8.30 2.18 4.95
C ILE A 7 -9.64 2.92 4.88
N ARG A 8 -9.63 4.25 4.93
CA ARG A 8 -10.86 5.06 4.94
C ARG A 8 -11.41 5.35 3.54
N GLY A 9 -12.74 5.55 3.49
CA GLY A 9 -13.54 5.75 2.27
C GLY A 9 -13.26 7.05 1.51
N LYS A 10 -14.08 7.39 0.50
CA LYS A 10 -13.92 8.59 -0.35
C LYS A 10 -14.73 9.80 0.15
N LEU A 11 -15.78 9.55 0.92
CA LEU A 11 -16.67 10.57 1.45
C LEU A 11 -15.96 11.46 2.48
N ASP A 12 -16.37 12.72 2.52
CA ASP A 12 -15.97 13.72 3.51
C ASP A 12 -14.45 14.03 3.55
N LYS A 13 -13.91 14.51 2.43
CA LYS A 13 -12.49 14.88 2.32
C LYS A 13 -12.32 16.21 1.62
N SER A 14 -11.39 17.02 2.14
CA SER A 14 -10.91 18.23 1.48
C SER A 14 -10.41 17.93 0.07
N LYS A 15 -10.53 18.92 -0.82
CA LYS A 15 -10.11 18.81 -2.23
C LYS A 15 -8.65 18.37 -2.34
N GLU A 16 -7.76 18.96 -1.54
CA GLU A 16 -6.33 18.62 -1.49
C GLU A 16 -6.05 17.15 -1.18
N VAL A 17 -6.79 16.57 -0.23
CA VAL A 17 -6.65 15.18 0.17
C VAL A 17 -7.10 14.26 -0.96
N LYS A 18 -8.19 14.62 -1.67
CA LYS A 18 -8.68 13.88 -2.83
C LYS A 18 -7.64 13.89 -3.96
N GLU A 19 -7.10 15.06 -4.29
CA GLU A 19 -6.03 15.18 -5.29
C GLU A 19 -4.79 14.38 -4.93
N THR A 20 -4.39 14.38 -3.66
CA THR A 20 -3.26 13.57 -3.19
C THR A 20 -3.52 12.07 -3.37
N PHE A 21 -4.75 11.60 -3.08
CA PHE A 21 -5.13 10.22 -3.35
C PHE A 21 -5.10 9.85 -4.83
N GLU A 22 -5.47 10.77 -5.72
CA GLU A 22 -5.44 10.55 -7.16
C GLU A 22 -4.01 10.47 -7.68
N ARG A 23 -3.12 11.37 -7.22
CA ARG A 23 -1.68 11.34 -7.53
C ARG A 23 -1.01 10.05 -7.06
N LEU A 24 -1.32 9.60 -5.85
CA LEU A 24 -0.83 8.34 -5.28
C LEU A 24 -1.52 7.09 -5.86
N ARG A 25 -2.49 7.24 -6.76
CA ARG A 25 -3.26 6.13 -7.39
C ARG A 25 -4.09 5.30 -6.39
N LEU A 26 -4.34 5.81 -5.20
CA LEU A 26 -5.10 5.18 -4.13
C LEU A 26 -6.60 5.49 -4.25
N ARG A 27 -7.25 5.03 -5.32
CA ARG A 27 -8.65 5.42 -5.66
C ARG A 27 -9.74 4.76 -4.81
N ARG A 28 -9.55 3.51 -4.38
CA ARG A 28 -10.54 2.70 -3.65
C ARG A 28 -10.02 2.28 -2.26
N LYS A 29 -10.92 1.84 -1.37
CA LYS A 29 -10.54 1.23 -0.08
C LYS A 29 -9.76 -0.07 -0.33
N HIS A 30 -8.87 -0.41 0.60
CA HIS A 30 -8.03 -1.61 0.58
C HIS A 30 -7.18 -1.73 -0.69
N VAL A 31 -6.81 -0.60 -1.28
CA VAL A 31 -5.78 -0.55 -2.31
C VAL A 31 -4.46 -0.25 -1.64
N CYS A 32 -3.43 -1.01 -2.02
CA CYS A 32 -2.04 -0.82 -1.61
C CYS A 32 -1.22 -0.29 -2.78
N VAL A 33 -0.32 0.65 -2.49
CA VAL A 33 0.67 1.18 -3.44
C VAL A 33 2.03 1.14 -2.76
N LEU A 34 3.05 0.74 -3.53
CA LEU A 34 4.44 0.74 -3.11
C LEU A 34 5.10 2.04 -3.58
N LEU A 35 5.76 2.75 -2.67
CA LEU A 35 6.41 4.02 -2.93
C LEU A 35 7.87 3.99 -2.48
N PRO A 36 8.80 4.52 -3.28
CA PRO A 36 10.16 4.78 -2.83
C PRO A 36 10.17 5.90 -1.78
N GLU A 37 11.18 5.88 -0.93
CA GLU A 37 11.35 6.86 0.16
C GLU A 37 11.97 8.15 -0.36
N ASN A 38 11.12 9.01 -0.92
CA ASN A 38 11.47 10.37 -1.35
C ASN A 38 10.78 11.40 -0.44
N GLU A 39 11.38 12.57 -0.24
CA GLU A 39 10.79 13.65 0.57
C GLU A 39 9.40 14.06 0.05
N SER A 40 9.24 14.17 -1.28
CA SER A 40 7.94 14.46 -1.89
C SER A 40 6.88 13.39 -1.56
N ASN A 41 7.27 12.11 -1.56
CA ASN A 41 6.38 11.02 -1.21
C ASN A 41 6.03 11.04 0.28
N LYS A 42 7.01 11.31 1.15
CA LYS A 42 6.78 11.49 2.59
C LYS A 42 5.78 12.63 2.84
N GLY A 43 5.97 13.79 2.21
CA GLY A 43 5.04 14.92 2.30
C GLY A 43 3.62 14.55 1.89
N MET A 44 3.45 13.84 0.76
CA MET A 44 2.14 13.35 0.32
C MET A 44 1.51 12.36 1.32
N ILE A 45 2.30 11.44 1.89
CA ILE A 45 1.83 10.48 2.89
C ILE A 45 1.40 11.20 4.18
N HIS A 46 2.19 12.17 4.65
CA HIS A 46 1.86 12.96 5.84
C HIS A 46 0.53 13.70 5.69
N LYS A 47 0.24 14.25 4.51
CA LYS A 47 -1.06 14.89 4.22
C LYS A 47 -2.25 13.94 4.30
N VAL A 48 -2.06 12.63 4.04
CA VAL A 48 -3.14 11.63 4.05
C VAL A 48 -3.10 10.67 5.23
N LYS A 49 -2.25 10.93 6.23
CA LYS A 49 -1.97 10.02 7.37
C LYS A 49 -3.23 9.56 8.11
N ASP A 50 -4.24 10.41 8.21
CA ASP A 50 -5.50 10.15 8.92
C ASP A 50 -6.49 9.25 8.15
N PHE A 51 -6.09 8.78 6.96
CA PHE A 51 -6.92 7.96 6.08
C PHE A 51 -6.22 6.69 5.59
N VAL A 52 -4.89 6.67 5.68
CA VAL A 52 -4.05 5.55 5.22
C VAL A 52 -3.32 4.92 6.38
N THR A 53 -2.88 3.69 6.18
CA THR A 53 -1.80 3.07 6.95
C THR A 53 -0.58 2.98 6.06
N TYR A 54 0.60 3.21 6.62
CA TYR A 54 1.83 3.03 5.89
C TYR A 54 2.95 2.47 6.77
N GLY A 55 3.94 1.85 6.14
CA GLY A 55 5.03 1.18 6.86
C GLY A 55 6.06 0.59 5.91
N GLU A 56 7.11 0.03 6.50
CA GLU A 56 8.25 -0.56 5.79
C GLU A 56 7.94 -2.01 5.40
N ILE A 57 8.11 -2.32 4.13
CA ILE A 57 7.84 -3.67 3.60
C ILE A 57 9.10 -4.54 3.57
N ASN A 58 8.94 -5.82 3.94
CA ASN A 58 10.00 -6.82 3.85
C ASN A 58 10.04 -7.48 2.47
N LYS A 59 11.21 -7.95 2.05
CA LYS A 59 11.43 -8.65 0.77
C LYS A 59 10.50 -9.86 0.60
N GLU A 60 10.36 -10.68 1.64
CA GLU A 60 9.45 -11.84 1.64
C GLU A 60 7.98 -11.44 1.41
N THR A 61 7.51 -10.41 2.11
CA THR A 61 6.12 -9.95 1.99
C THR A 61 5.87 -9.30 0.63
N LEU A 62 6.87 -8.65 0.05
CA LEU A 62 6.81 -8.11 -1.30
C LEU A 62 6.68 -9.23 -2.35
N LYS A 63 7.44 -10.33 -2.21
CA LYS A 63 7.34 -11.51 -3.07
C LYS A 63 5.93 -12.09 -3.05
N GLU A 64 5.40 -12.36 -1.85
CA GLU A 64 4.03 -12.87 -1.69
C GLU A 64 2.97 -11.92 -2.28
N LEU A 65 3.15 -10.61 -2.10
CA LEU A 65 2.24 -9.60 -2.63
C LEU A 65 2.17 -9.64 -4.16
N LEU A 66 3.34 -9.73 -4.81
CA LEU A 66 3.43 -9.76 -6.26
C LEU A 66 2.86 -11.06 -6.83
N GLU A 67 3.10 -12.21 -6.20
CA GLU A 67 2.55 -13.50 -6.63
C GLU A 67 1.03 -13.57 -6.46
N LYS A 68 0.51 -13.18 -5.30
CA LYS A 68 -0.93 -13.34 -4.98
C LYS A 68 -1.81 -12.23 -5.57
N ARG A 69 -1.26 -11.02 -5.72
CA ARG A 69 -2.03 -9.81 -6.05
C ARG A 69 -1.47 -9.00 -7.21
N GLY A 70 -0.29 -9.34 -7.73
CA GLY A 70 0.25 -8.73 -8.94
C GLY A 70 -0.63 -9.07 -10.14
N LYS A 71 -1.00 -8.02 -10.89
CA LYS A 71 -1.81 -8.14 -12.11
C LYS A 71 -1.18 -7.34 -13.23
N LEU A 72 -1.17 -7.91 -14.42
CA LEU A 72 -0.75 -7.24 -15.64
C LEU A 72 -1.87 -6.34 -16.19
N ALA A 73 -1.53 -5.48 -17.15
CA ALA A 73 -2.53 -4.84 -18.01
C ALA A 73 -3.42 -5.93 -18.64
N GLY A 74 -4.74 -5.83 -18.47
CA GLY A 74 -5.69 -6.90 -18.83
C GLY A 74 -6.16 -7.80 -17.68
N ASP A 75 -5.77 -7.54 -16.42
CA ASP A 75 -6.19 -8.31 -15.24
C ASP A 75 -5.63 -9.75 -15.15
N ASN A 76 -4.71 -10.11 -16.04
CA ASN A 76 -3.99 -11.39 -16.03
C ASN A 76 -3.06 -11.50 -14.81
N LYS A 77 -2.99 -12.71 -14.24
CA LYS A 77 -2.07 -13.04 -13.14
C LYS A 77 -0.64 -13.11 -13.66
N ILE A 78 0.31 -12.78 -12.79
CA ILE A 78 1.73 -12.94 -13.09
C ILE A 78 2.12 -14.37 -12.79
N THR A 79 2.58 -15.12 -13.79
CA THR A 79 2.86 -16.56 -13.67
C THR A 79 4.29 -16.85 -13.20
N SER A 80 5.23 -15.91 -13.31
CA SER A 80 6.58 -16.03 -12.75
C SER A 80 7.22 -14.65 -12.59
N LEU A 81 7.59 -14.30 -11.36
CA LEU A 81 8.40 -13.11 -11.08
C LEU A 81 9.87 -13.53 -10.90
N LYS A 82 10.78 -12.83 -11.58
CA LYS A 82 12.23 -12.98 -11.37
C LYS A 82 12.62 -12.29 -10.07
N GLU A 83 13.46 -12.94 -9.26
CA GLU A 83 13.90 -12.40 -7.96
C GLU A 83 14.72 -11.10 -8.13
N ASP A 84 15.51 -10.97 -9.20
CA ASP A 84 16.22 -9.74 -9.57
C ASP A 84 15.31 -8.51 -9.70
N PHE A 85 14.07 -8.70 -10.13
CA PHE A 85 13.11 -7.61 -10.24
C PHE A 85 12.64 -7.12 -8.87
N ILE A 86 12.57 -8.02 -7.88
CA ILE A 86 12.17 -7.72 -6.51
C ILE A 86 13.27 -6.89 -5.82
N ASP A 87 14.54 -7.26 -6.01
CA ASP A 87 15.67 -6.49 -5.50
C ASP A 87 15.77 -5.11 -6.17
N SER A 88 15.56 -5.04 -7.49
CA SER A 88 15.54 -3.77 -8.24
C SER A 88 14.38 -2.86 -7.83
N LEU A 89 13.23 -3.43 -7.47
CA LEU A 89 12.09 -2.70 -6.90
C LEU A 89 12.41 -2.16 -5.51
N MET A 90 12.97 -2.99 -4.62
CA MET A 90 13.37 -2.57 -3.28
C MET A 90 14.40 -1.44 -3.31
N ALA A 91 15.33 -1.50 -4.25
CA ALA A 91 16.32 -0.44 -4.50
C ALA A 91 15.73 0.83 -5.13
N GLY A 92 14.45 0.84 -5.50
CA GLY A 92 13.76 1.99 -6.08
C GLY A 92 14.16 2.32 -7.53
N LYS A 93 14.92 1.44 -8.20
CA LYS A 93 15.41 1.64 -9.56
C LYS A 93 14.39 1.25 -10.63
N ALA A 94 13.56 0.25 -10.35
CA ALA A 94 12.51 -0.21 -11.26
C ALA A 94 11.12 0.29 -10.82
N LYS A 95 10.28 0.73 -11.77
CA LYS A 95 8.86 0.98 -11.51
C LYS A 95 8.04 -0.22 -11.99
N LEU A 96 6.98 -0.53 -11.26
CA LEU A 96 6.02 -1.58 -11.64
C LEU A 96 5.40 -1.35 -13.03
N ALA A 97 5.25 -0.09 -13.42
CA ALA A 97 4.68 0.31 -14.69
C ALA A 97 5.53 -0.11 -15.90
N ASP A 98 6.86 -0.07 -15.78
CA ASP A 98 7.79 -0.45 -16.85
C ASP A 98 7.73 -1.96 -17.14
N ALA A 99 7.33 -2.77 -16.15
CA ALA A 99 7.11 -4.21 -16.30
C ALA A 99 5.68 -4.57 -16.78
N GLY A 100 4.85 -3.58 -17.14
CA GLY A 100 3.44 -3.80 -17.52
C GLY A 100 2.54 -4.25 -16.35
N ILE A 101 3.04 -4.20 -15.11
CA ILE A 101 2.31 -4.54 -13.90
C ILE A 101 1.50 -3.33 -13.45
N LYS A 102 0.26 -3.56 -12.99
CA LYS A 102 -0.55 -2.49 -12.43
C LYS A 102 0.18 -1.87 -11.22
N PRO A 103 0.28 -0.54 -11.16
CA PRO A 103 1.03 0.17 -10.11
C PRO A 103 0.32 0.17 -8.74
N PHE A 104 -0.78 -0.57 -8.61
CA PHE A 104 -1.56 -0.68 -7.40
C PHE A 104 -2.01 -2.12 -7.21
N PHE A 105 -2.11 -2.54 -5.95
CA PHE A 105 -2.55 -3.87 -5.56
C PHE A 105 -3.92 -3.76 -4.90
N ARG A 106 -4.89 -4.52 -5.42
CA ARG A 106 -6.22 -4.61 -4.80
C ARG A 106 -6.17 -5.69 -3.73
N LEU A 107 -6.33 -5.30 -2.47
CA LEU A 107 -6.31 -6.22 -1.34
C LEU A 107 -7.73 -6.57 -0.87
N ALA A 108 -7.84 -7.69 -0.17
CA ALA A 108 -9.03 -8.04 0.58
C ALA A 108 -9.09 -7.22 1.88
N PRO A 109 -10.27 -7.07 2.51
CA PRO A 109 -10.33 -6.65 3.91
C PRO A 109 -9.48 -7.58 4.80
N PRO A 110 -8.90 -7.06 5.90
CA PRO A 110 -8.07 -7.88 6.78
C PRO A 110 -8.89 -8.98 7.44
N ARG A 111 -8.39 -10.21 7.39
CA ARG A 111 -8.89 -11.31 8.21
C ARG A 111 -8.80 -10.89 9.70
N GLN A 112 -9.90 -11.04 10.45
CA GLN A 112 -10.10 -10.54 11.83
C GLN A 112 -10.31 -9.02 12.00
N GLY A 113 -10.44 -8.25 10.92
CA GLY A 113 -10.76 -6.82 10.99
C GLY A 113 -9.60 -5.93 11.42
N PHE A 114 -9.91 -4.68 11.79
CA PHE A 114 -8.93 -3.62 12.13
C PHE A 114 -8.72 -3.44 13.64
N GLY A 115 -8.97 -4.47 14.45
CA GLY A 115 -8.88 -4.43 15.91
C GLY A 115 -10.06 -3.75 16.60
N LYS A 116 -10.04 -3.71 17.94
CA LYS A 116 -11.16 -3.24 18.77
C LYS A 116 -11.49 -1.75 18.61
N ILE A 117 -10.47 -0.92 18.34
CA ILE A 117 -10.59 0.54 18.27
C ILE A 117 -10.98 1.00 16.85
N GLY A 118 -10.79 0.13 15.86
CA GLY A 118 -11.28 0.30 14.51
C GLY A 118 -10.52 1.34 13.67
N ILE A 119 -11.18 1.81 12.62
CA ILE A 119 -10.57 2.59 11.53
C ILE A 119 -10.55 4.11 11.78
N LYS A 120 -10.80 4.56 13.01
CA LYS A 120 -10.90 5.99 13.33
C LYS A 120 -9.74 6.56 14.14
N LYS A 121 -8.92 5.71 14.77
CA LYS A 121 -7.78 6.13 15.59
C LYS A 121 -6.45 5.77 14.94
N GLY A 122 -5.40 6.46 15.38
CA GLY A 122 -4.03 6.20 14.94
C GLY A 122 -3.48 4.90 15.52
N PHE A 123 -2.38 4.41 14.93
CA PHE A 123 -1.72 3.18 15.35
C PHE A 123 -1.18 3.24 16.79
N ALA A 124 -0.71 4.42 17.23
CA ALA A 124 -0.24 4.64 18.60
C ALA A 124 -1.33 4.35 19.65
N GLU A 125 -2.59 4.63 19.32
CA GLU A 125 -3.76 4.30 20.15
C GLU A 125 -4.27 2.88 19.87
N LYS A 126 -3.48 1.97 19.28
CA LYS A 126 -3.90 0.63 18.81
C LYS A 126 -5.04 0.69 17.76
N GLY A 127 -5.15 1.81 17.04
CA GLY A 127 -6.07 1.99 15.92
C GLY A 127 -5.48 1.57 14.59
N ALA A 128 -6.21 1.87 13.50
CA ALA A 128 -5.84 1.38 12.19
C ALA A 128 -4.96 2.33 11.35
N LEU A 129 -4.84 3.62 11.70
CA LEU A 129 -4.34 4.67 10.82
C LEU A 129 -2.88 5.08 11.12
N GLY A 130 -2.20 5.70 10.15
CA GLY A 130 -0.87 6.26 10.34
C GLY A 130 0.28 5.27 10.10
N TYR A 131 1.43 5.56 10.71
CA TYR A 131 2.65 4.77 10.54
C TYR A 131 2.63 3.53 11.44
N ARG A 132 2.93 2.36 10.85
CA ARG A 132 3.01 1.07 11.54
C ARG A 132 4.41 0.44 11.52
N GLY A 133 5.40 1.10 10.92
CA GLY A 133 6.73 0.50 10.73
C GLY A 133 6.66 -0.89 10.08
N LYS A 134 7.34 -1.86 10.68
CA LYS A 134 7.42 -3.26 10.20
C LYS A 134 6.14 -4.07 10.40
N GLU A 135 5.22 -3.64 11.27
CA GLU A 135 3.96 -4.36 11.54
C GLU A 135 2.97 -4.31 10.37
N ILE A 136 3.23 -3.44 9.37
CA ILE A 136 2.46 -3.45 8.12
C ILE A 136 2.55 -4.79 7.39
N ASN A 137 3.66 -5.53 7.54
CA ASN A 137 3.84 -6.83 6.91
C ASN A 137 2.81 -7.84 7.43
N ALA A 138 2.55 -7.83 8.73
CA ALA A 138 1.52 -8.68 9.34
C ALA A 138 0.12 -8.30 8.85
N LEU A 139 -0.17 -7.00 8.71
CA LEU A 139 -1.45 -6.54 8.14
C LEU A 139 -1.61 -6.96 6.67
N LEU A 140 -0.56 -6.80 5.87
CA LEU A 140 -0.55 -7.22 4.46
C LEU A 140 -0.83 -8.71 4.34
N LYS A 141 -0.18 -9.56 5.14
CA LYS A 141 -0.46 -11.00 5.18
C LYS A 141 -1.91 -11.34 5.52
N LYS A 142 -2.59 -10.54 6.35
CA LYS A 142 -4.03 -10.71 6.65
C LYS A 142 -4.95 -10.24 5.51
N MET A 143 -4.46 -9.41 4.60
CA MET A 143 -5.23 -8.79 3.50
C MET A 143 -4.96 -9.42 2.12
N MET A 144 -3.91 -10.23 2.00
CA MET A 144 -3.63 -11.11 0.84
C MET A 144 -4.43 -12.41 0.93
#